data_AF-A0A6C0KRU0-F1
#
_entry.id   AF-A0A6C0KRU0-F1
#
_cell.length_a   1.000
_cell.length_b   1.000
_cell.length_c   1.000
_cell.angle_alpha   90.00
_cell.angle_beta   90.00
_cell.angle_gamma   90.00
#
_symmetry.space_group_name_H-M   'P 1'
#
loop_
_entity.id
_entity.type
_entity.pdbx_description
1 polymer ?
#
loop_
_entity_poly.entity_id
_entity_poly.type
_entity_poly.pdbx_seq_one_letter_code
_entity_poly.pdbx_strand_id
1 'polypeptide(L)'
;MSNQYLRAFVIGSSFFVFIPYFLIVSSFDKKNINFSYEYYTFVAPIALGIFNVLSLYLANIFNLTKRTRFVVISLIAPTLVAATVYILKVYNNLNTYRSWFNYLIKLYLLYFFVFSYDVYLLDRYV
;
A
#
# COMPACT_ATOMS: atom_id res chain seq x y z
N MET A 1 -21.21 -8.59 -9.56
CA MET A 1 -19.72 -8.51 -9.67
C MET A 1 -19.20 -7.09 -9.50
N SER A 2 -19.74 -6.06 -10.17
CA SER A 2 -19.28 -4.65 -10.03
C SER A 2 -19.30 -4.12 -8.60
N ASN A 3 -20.34 -4.45 -7.82
CA ASN A 3 -20.51 -3.98 -6.45
C ASN A 3 -19.39 -4.47 -5.49
N GLN A 4 -18.82 -5.65 -5.72
CA GLN A 4 -17.74 -6.19 -4.88
C GLN A 4 -16.40 -5.49 -5.13
N TYR A 5 -16.09 -5.14 -6.39
CA TYR A 5 -14.88 -4.38 -6.70
C TYR A 5 -14.99 -2.94 -6.22
N LEU A 6 -16.16 -2.31 -6.33
CA LEU A 6 -16.38 -0.98 -5.76
C LEU A 6 -16.22 -1.00 -4.23
N ARG A 7 -16.81 -1.99 -3.54
CA ARG A 7 -16.61 -2.17 -2.10
C ARG A 7 -15.13 -2.37 -1.74
N ALA A 8 -14.41 -3.21 -2.50
CA ALA A 8 -12.97 -3.40 -2.28
C ALA A 8 -12.19 -2.08 -2.46
N PHE A 9 -12.53 -1.30 -3.50
CA PHE A 9 -11.92 0.02 -3.71
C PHE A 9 -12.19 0.95 -2.53
N VAL A 10 -13.44 1.10 -2.10
CA VAL A 10 -13.84 1.97 -0.98
C VAL A 10 -13.17 1.56 0.32
N ILE A 11 -13.09 0.26 0.62
CA ILE A 11 -12.37 -0.23 1.80
C ILE A 11 -10.88 0.13 1.71
N GLY A 12 -10.25 -0.14 0.56
CA GLY A 12 -8.82 0.11 0.36
C GLY A 12 -8.44 1.59 0.32
N SER A 13 -9.37 2.47 -0.06
CA SER A 13 -9.18 3.93 -0.06
C SER A 13 -9.69 4.61 1.21
N SER A 14 -10.09 3.83 2.22
CA SER A 14 -10.65 4.36 3.47
C SER A 14 -9.58 4.95 4.39
N PHE A 15 -10.03 5.85 5.27
CA PHE A 15 -9.17 6.57 6.22
C PHE A 15 -8.26 5.65 7.03
N PHE A 16 -8.80 4.57 7.58
CA PHE A 16 -8.02 3.63 8.40
C PHE A 16 -6.90 2.94 7.62
N VAL A 17 -7.05 2.80 6.31
CA VAL A 17 -6.07 2.13 5.45
C VAL A 17 -4.94 3.07 5.04
N PHE A 18 -5.23 4.33 4.70
CA PHE A 18 -4.19 5.27 4.25
C PHE A 18 -3.52 6.06 5.39
N ILE A 19 -4.16 6.20 6.57
CA ILE A 19 -3.60 7.02 7.67
C ILE A 19 -2.21 6.58 8.14
N PRO A 20 -1.87 5.28 8.26
CA PRO A 20 -0.54 4.87 8.70
C PRO A 20 0.56 5.35 7.73
N TYR A 21 0.27 5.36 6.43
CA TYR A 21 1.17 5.85 5.40
C TYR A 21 1.42 7.35 5.53
N PHE A 22 0.38 8.14 5.80
CA PHE A 22 0.50 9.58 5.93
C PHE A 22 1.32 9.98 7.15
N LEU A 23 1.13 9.27 8.26
CA LEU A 23 1.92 9.47 9.48
C LEU A 23 3.41 9.18 9.22
N ILE A 24 3.73 8.07 8.56
CA ILE A 24 5.10 7.72 8.22
C ILE A 24 5.70 8.77 7.27
N VAL A 25 4.99 9.17 6.22
CA VAL A 25 5.51 10.14 5.26
C VAL A 25 5.70 11.53 5.87
N SER A 26 4.80 11.94 6.76
CA SER A 26 4.92 13.23 7.46
C SER A 26 6.13 13.32 8.39
N SER A 27 6.68 12.17 8.81
CA SER A 27 7.89 12.10 9.65
C SER A 27 9.20 12.26 8.88
N PHE A 28 9.17 12.22 7.54
CA PHE A 28 10.36 12.43 6.74
C PHE A 28 10.69 13.92 6.58
N ASP A 29 11.98 14.25 6.60
CA ASP A 29 12.45 15.59 6.27
C ASP A 29 12.18 15.89 4.79
N LYS A 30 11.48 17.00 4.53
CA LYS A 30 11.09 17.45 3.18
C LYS A 30 12.28 17.59 2.24
N LYS A 31 13.49 17.87 2.74
CA LYS A 31 14.71 17.95 1.93
C LYS A 31 15.12 16.60 1.30
N ASN A 32 14.65 15.51 1.88
CA ASN A 32 14.99 14.15 1.45
C ASN A 32 13.95 13.53 0.51
N ILE A 33 12.93 14.29 0.12
CA ILE A 33 11.78 13.81 -0.64
C ILE A 33 11.66 14.59 -1.95
N ASN A 34 11.48 13.87 -3.06
CA ASN A 34 11.32 14.42 -4.40
C ASN A 34 9.88 14.23 -4.92
N PHE A 35 8.90 14.61 -4.11
CA PHE A 35 7.48 14.66 -4.50
C PHE A 35 6.72 15.69 -3.65
N SER A 36 5.60 16.20 -4.18
CA SER A 36 4.69 17.07 -3.43
C SER A 36 3.86 16.23 -2.44
N TYR A 37 3.87 16.63 -1.17
CA TYR A 37 3.06 15.97 -0.15
C TYR A 37 1.56 16.06 -0.47
N GLU A 38 1.09 17.18 -1.03
CA GLU A 38 -0.30 17.31 -1.48
C GLU A 38 -0.65 16.26 -2.53
N TYR A 39 0.22 16.08 -3.54
CA TYR A 39 0.01 15.07 -4.57
C TYR A 39 0.00 13.65 -3.97
N TYR A 40 0.89 13.36 -3.02
CA TYR A 40 0.91 12.09 -2.32
C TYR A 40 -0.38 11.82 -1.55
N THR A 41 -0.90 12.82 -0.83
CA THR A 41 -2.15 12.66 -0.05
C THR A 41 -3.36 12.35 -0.94
N PHE A 42 -3.33 12.77 -2.20
CA PHE A 42 -4.36 12.43 -3.17
C PHE A 42 -4.15 11.04 -3.79
N VAL A 43 -2.93 10.72 -4.21
CA VAL A 43 -2.63 9.49 -4.96
C VAL A 43 -2.64 8.24 -4.08
N ALA A 44 -2.14 8.32 -2.85
CA ALA A 44 -1.98 7.15 -2.00
C ALA A 44 -3.31 6.43 -1.67
N PRO A 45 -4.40 7.10 -1.27
CA PRO A 45 -5.70 6.45 -1.08
C PRO A 45 -6.21 5.74 -2.34
N ILE A 46 -6.04 6.37 -3.51
CA ILE A 46 -6.44 5.80 -4.80
C ILE A 46 -5.63 4.53 -5.09
N ALA A 47 -4.32 4.59 -4.93
CA ALA A 47 -3.42 3.45 -5.15
C ALA A 47 -3.75 2.27 -4.21
N LEU A 48 -4.01 2.54 -2.93
CA LEU A 48 -4.39 1.50 -1.96
C LEU A 48 -5.75 0.87 -2.30
N GLY A 49 -6.73 1.68 -2.75
CA GLY A 49 -7.99 1.20 -3.30
C GLY A 49 -7.78 0.27 -4.50
N ILE A 50 -6.93 0.67 -5.46
CA ILE A 50 -6.59 -0.15 -6.64
C ILE A 50 -5.90 -1.46 -6.22
N PHE A 51 -4.97 -1.43 -5.26
CA PHE A 51 -4.34 -2.66 -4.78
C PHE A 51 -5.34 -3.61 -4.12
N ASN A 52 -6.31 -3.10 -3.37
CA ASN A 52 -7.34 -3.97 -2.80
C ASN A 52 -8.25 -4.58 -3.88
N VAL A 53 -8.61 -3.80 -4.92
CA VAL A 53 -9.32 -4.31 -6.10
C VAL A 53 -8.52 -5.39 -6.81
N LEU A 54 -7.22 -5.16 -7.04
CA LEU A 54 -6.31 -6.12 -7.65
C LEU A 54 -6.22 -7.40 -6.81
N SER A 55 -6.20 -7.28 -5.48
CA SER A 55 -6.19 -8.44 -4.59
C SER A 55 -7.44 -9.31 -4.77
N LEU A 56 -8.62 -8.68 -4.91
CA LEU A 56 -9.87 -9.39 -5.14
C LEU A 56 -9.90 -10.04 -6.53
N TYR A 57 -9.40 -9.33 -7.54
CA TYR A 57 -9.29 -9.86 -8.90
C TYR A 57 -8.41 -11.12 -8.95
N LEU A 58 -7.22 -11.07 -8.34
CA LEU A 58 -6.33 -12.22 -8.22
C LEU A 58 -6.96 -13.36 -7.43
N ALA A 59 -7.69 -13.05 -6.35
CA ALA A 59 -8.38 -14.06 -5.57
C ALA A 59 -9.44 -14.82 -6.38
N ASN A 60 -10.15 -14.13 -7.27
CA ASN A 60 -11.15 -14.75 -8.14
C ASN A 60 -10.52 -15.64 -9.23
N ILE A 61 -9.37 -15.24 -9.78
CA ILE A 61 -8.66 -16.04 -10.81
C ILE A 61 -8.07 -17.30 -10.21
N PHE A 62 -7.38 -17.18 -9.07
CA PHE A 62 -6.63 -18.27 -8.46
C PHE A 62 -7.41 -19.01 -7.35
N ASN A 63 -8.70 -18.70 -7.18
CA ASN A 63 -9.56 -19.24 -6.11
C ASN A 63 -8.93 -19.12 -4.71
N LEU A 64 -8.36 -17.96 -4.41
CA LEU A 64 -7.68 -17.72 -3.14
C LEU A 64 -8.70 -17.53 -2.01
N THR A 65 -8.40 -18.09 -0.84
CA THR A 65 -9.10 -17.73 0.40
C THR A 65 -8.92 -16.25 0.72
N LYS A 66 -9.83 -15.69 1.54
CA LYS A 66 -9.74 -14.28 1.97
C LYS A 66 -8.40 -13.96 2.65
N ARG A 67 -7.87 -14.86 3.48
CA ARG A 67 -6.58 -14.67 4.16
C ARG A 67 -5.41 -14.68 3.17
N THR A 68 -5.38 -15.66 2.27
CA THR A 68 -4.29 -15.78 1.29
C THR A 68 -4.29 -14.62 0.30
N ARG A 69 -5.46 -14.10 -0.10
CA ARG A 69 -5.58 -12.87 -0.89
C ARG A 69 -4.81 -11.70 -0.27
N PHE A 70 -5.00 -11.44 1.03
CA PHE A 70 -4.37 -10.30 1.71
C PHE A 70 -2.86 -10.50 1.90
N VAL A 71 -2.43 -11.72 2.18
CA VAL A 71 -0.99 -12.05 2.21
C VAL A 71 -0.35 -11.83 0.84
N VAL A 72 -0.99 -12.28 -0.25
CA VAL A 72 -0.46 -12.14 -1.61
C VAL A 72 -0.32 -10.67 -2.00
N ILE A 73 -1.36 -9.84 -1.79
CA ILE A 73 -1.27 -8.42 -2.13
C ILE A 73 -0.27 -7.67 -1.25
N SER A 74 -0.07 -8.10 0.00
CA SER A 74 0.95 -7.52 0.89
C SER A 74 2.38 -7.78 0.44
N LEU A 75 2.60 -8.68 -0.53
CA LEU A 75 3.89 -8.89 -1.18
C LEU A 75 3.96 -8.13 -2.50
N ILE A 76 2.90 -8.19 -3.33
CA ILE A 76 2.88 -7.59 -4.66
C ILE A 76 2.89 -6.05 -4.57
N ALA A 77 2.00 -5.47 -3.77
CA ALA A 77 1.83 -4.02 -3.70
C ALA A 77 3.10 -3.27 -3.23
N PRO A 78 3.78 -3.65 -2.12
CA PRO A 78 5.03 -2.97 -1.75
C PRO A 78 6.15 -3.21 -2.75
N THR A 79 6.16 -4.33 -3.49
CA THR A 79 7.13 -4.55 -4.58
C THR A 79 6.95 -3.50 -5.68
N LEU A 80 5.70 -3.26 -6.11
CA LEU A 80 5.40 -2.23 -7.11
C LEU A 80 5.76 -0.83 -6.62
N VAL A 81 5.43 -0.51 -5.37
CA VAL A 81 5.78 0.79 -4.78
C VAL A 81 7.30 0.97 -4.64
N ALA A 82 8.03 -0.07 -4.21
CA ALA A 82 9.48 -0.04 -4.13
C ALA A 82 10.11 0.20 -5.51
N ALA A 83 9.60 -0.48 -6.55
CA ALA A 83 10.06 -0.27 -7.93
C ALA A 83 9.81 1.18 -8.39
N THR A 84 8.62 1.73 -8.14
CA THR A 84 8.31 3.12 -8.46
C THR A 84 9.23 4.10 -7.72
N VAL A 85 9.49 3.85 -6.43
CA VAL A 85 10.38 4.68 -5.60
C VAL A 85 11.81 4.67 -6.12
N TYR A 86 12.29 3.50 -6.55
CA TYR A 86 13.61 3.33 -7.13
C TYR A 86 13.75 4.05 -8.48
N ILE A 87 12.80 3.82 -9.40
CA ILE A 87 12.83 4.38 -10.76
C ILE A 87 12.70 5.91 -10.73
N LEU A 88 11.77 6.44 -9.94
CA LEU A 88 11.49 7.88 -9.86
C LEU A 88 12.42 8.63 -8.89
N LYS A 89 13.33 7.94 -8.21
CA LYS A 89 14.24 8.51 -7.20
C LYS A 89 13.49 9.39 -6.19
N VAL A 90 12.41 8.84 -5.65
CA VAL A 90 11.47 9.53 -4.74
C VAL A 90 12.15 10.03 -3.47
N TYR A 91 13.17 9.31 -2.99
CA TYR A 91 13.93 9.68 -1.80
C TYR A 91 15.41 9.87 -2.14
N ASN A 92 15.96 11.02 -1.74
CA ASN A 92 17.34 11.41 -2.04
C ASN A 92 18.39 10.70 -1.17
N ASN A 93 17.96 10.14 -0.03
CA ASN A 93 18.82 9.57 1.01
C ASN A 93 18.92 8.03 0.95
N LEU A 94 18.33 7.39 -0.06
CA LEU A 94 18.35 5.94 -0.26
C LEU A 94 19.55 5.47 -1.10
N ASN A 95 20.74 6.04 -0.84
CA ASN A 95 21.94 5.78 -1.65
C ASN A 95 22.79 4.61 -1.11
N THR A 96 22.56 4.18 0.14
CA THR A 96 23.29 3.07 0.76
C THR A 96 22.43 1.81 0.78
N TYR A 97 23.03 0.65 0.50
CA TYR A 97 22.37 -0.66 0.60
C TYR A 97 21.60 -0.85 1.91
N ARG A 98 22.20 -0.50 3.05
CA ARG A 98 21.56 -0.60 4.37
C ARG A 98 20.32 0.28 4.50
N SER A 99 20.36 1.51 3.99
CA SER A 99 19.20 2.43 4.02
C SER A 99 18.07 1.92 3.13
N TRP A 100 18.41 1.40 1.95
CA TRP A 100 17.44 0.78 1.04
C TRP A 100 16.80 -0.46 1.65
N PHE A 101 17.61 -1.34 2.25
CA PHE A 101 17.11 -2.55 2.90
C PHE A 101 16.20 -2.23 4.09
N ASN A 102 16.56 -1.26 4.92
CA ASN A 102 15.72 -0.77 6.02
C ASN A 102 14.39 -0.18 5.51
N TYR A 103 14.44 0.56 4.41
CA TYR A 103 13.24 1.09 3.75
C TYR A 103 12.32 -0.04 3.28
N LEU A 104 12.88 -1.04 2.59
CA LEU A 104 12.11 -2.21 2.13
C LEU A 104 11.46 -2.94 3.31
N ILE A 105 12.20 -3.24 4.37
CA ILE A 105 11.62 -3.91 5.55
C ILE A 105 10.43 -3.12 6.10
N LYS A 106 10.59 -1.81 6.31
CA LYS A 106 9.51 -0.95 6.83
C LYS A 106 8.31 -0.93 5.89
N LEU A 107 8.55 -0.84 4.58
CA LEU A 107 7.50 -0.84 3.56
C LEU A 107 6.72 -2.16 3.57
N TYR A 108 7.39 -3.31 3.54
CA TYR A 108 6.72 -4.61 3.54
C TYR A 108 5.96 -4.86 4.85
N LEU A 109 6.53 -4.49 6.00
CA LEU A 109 5.83 -4.61 7.29
C LEU A 109 4.57 -3.75 7.33
N LEU A 110 4.64 -2.52 6.82
CA LEU A 110 3.49 -1.62 6.75
C LEU A 110 2.39 -2.21 5.87
N TYR A 111 2.72 -2.64 4.66
CA TYR A 111 1.75 -3.26 3.75
C TYR A 111 1.17 -4.57 4.31
N PHE A 112 2.00 -5.38 4.97
CA PHE A 112 1.54 -6.59 5.64
C PHE A 112 0.53 -6.28 6.74
N PHE A 113 0.82 -5.31 7.60
CA PHE A 113 -0.08 -4.89 8.67
C PHE A 113 -1.39 -4.35 8.10
N VAL A 114 -1.31 -3.39 7.17
CA VAL A 114 -2.49 -2.74 6.60
C VAL A 114 -3.42 -3.74 5.90
N PHE A 115 -2.89 -4.60 5.02
CA PHE A 115 -3.73 -5.53 4.27
C PHE A 115 -4.19 -6.72 5.12
N SER A 116 -3.33 -7.26 5.98
CA SER A 116 -3.66 -8.46 6.78
C SER A 116 -4.49 -8.12 8.03
N TYR A 117 -4.42 -6.89 8.53
CA TYR A 117 -5.16 -6.43 9.71
C TYR A 117 -6.26 -5.43 9.36
N ASP A 118 -5.92 -4.22 8.92
CA ASP A 118 -6.90 -3.13 8.74
C ASP A 118 -7.95 -3.48 7.68
N VAL A 119 -7.50 -3.82 6.47
CA VAL A 119 -8.38 -4.18 5.35
C VAL A 119 -9.16 -5.45 5.67
N TYR A 120 -8.53 -6.45 6.30
CA TYR A 120 -9.20 -7.69 6.69
C TYR A 120 -10.33 -7.44 7.70
N LEU A 121 -10.10 -6.55 8.67
CA LEU A 121 -11.07 -6.19 9.69
C LEU A 121 -12.24 -5.41 9.07
N LEU A 122 -11.94 -4.40 8.24
CA LEU A 122 -12.97 -3.62 7.54
C LEU A 122 -13.82 -4.49 6.61
N ASP A 123 -13.20 -5.37 5.82
CA ASP A 123 -13.90 -6.28 4.91
C ASP A 123 -14.77 -7.33 5.63
N ARG A 124 -14.54 -7.55 6.93
CA ARG A 124 -15.36 -8.43 7.77
C ARG A 124 -16.61 -7.74 8.30
N TYR A 125 -16.57 -6.44 8.58
CA TYR A 125 -17.66 -5.72 9.26
C TYR A 125 -18.47 -4.77 8.37
N VAL A 126 -17.90 -4.34 7.24
CA VAL A 126 -18.57 -3.57 6.18
C VAL A 126 -18.83 -4.50 5.02
#